data_AF-A0A8S3Y3J5-F1
#
_entry.id   AF-A0A8S3Y3J5-F1
#
_cell.length_a   1.000
_cell.length_b   1.000
_cell.length_c   1.000
_cell.angle_alpha   90.00
_cell.angle_beta   90.00
_cell.angle_gamma   90.00
#
_symmetry.space_group_name_H-M   'P 1'
#
loop_
_entity.id
_entity.type
_entity.pdbx_description
1 polymer ?
#
loop_
_entity_poly.entity_id
_entity_poly.type
_entity_poly.pdbx_seq_one_letter_code
_entity_poly.pdbx_strand_id
1 'polypeptide(L)'
;MSNNKDKVKLCVGKALIDLGLDTNSDYSLSAEEYIVLRNLDRVFQPIKLAVEVLCRRDSDLVTAETTLRFMIRKLEELMKTLARKLAESLRSRIAERQTCLTSVLIYLRDYVKYEEDLEEYARDEVFKMS
;
A
#
# COMPACT_ATOMS: atom_id res chain seq x y z
N MET A 1 -25.59 -18.56 7.19
CA MET A 1 -24.54 -17.86 7.98
C MET A 1 -23.20 -18.22 7.37
N SER A 2 -22.59 -17.31 6.61
CA SER A 2 -21.51 -17.65 5.68
C SER A 2 -20.19 -17.91 6.39
N ASN A 3 -19.74 -19.16 6.30
CA ASN A 3 -18.44 -19.69 6.72
C ASN A 3 -17.33 -19.12 5.82
N ASN A 4 -16.96 -17.85 6.00
CA ASN A 4 -15.77 -17.30 5.34
C ASN A 4 -14.53 -17.69 6.16
N LYS A 5 -13.85 -18.77 5.80
CA LYS A 5 -12.58 -19.18 6.41
C LYS A 5 -11.62 -18.00 6.39
N ASP A 6 -11.10 -17.62 7.57
CA ASP A 6 -10.06 -16.61 7.71
C ASP A 6 -8.83 -17.03 6.90
N LYS A 7 -8.59 -16.36 5.77
CA LYS A 7 -7.54 -16.74 4.80
C LYS A 7 -6.17 -16.79 5.46
N VAL A 8 -5.90 -15.89 6.41
CA VAL A 8 -4.65 -15.86 7.18
C VAL A 8 -4.49 -17.15 7.99
N LYS A 9 -5.52 -17.55 8.73
CA LYS A 9 -5.50 -18.82 9.50
C LYS A 9 -5.27 -20.02 8.61
N LEU A 10 -5.91 -20.05 7.44
CA LEU A 10 -5.76 -21.13 6.47
C LEU A 10 -4.34 -21.17 5.88
N CYS A 11 -3.75 -20.01 5.55
CA CYS A 11 -2.39 -19.93 5.05
C CYS A 11 -1.36 -20.38 6.11
N VAL A 12 -1.50 -19.92 7.36
CA VAL A 12 -0.63 -20.34 8.48
C VAL A 12 -0.76 -21.85 8.70
N GLY A 13 -1.99 -22.38 8.78
CA GLY A 13 -2.20 -23.82 8.98
C GLY A 13 -1.59 -24.67 7.86
N LYS A 14 -1.72 -24.26 6.59
CA LYS A 14 -1.07 -24.94 5.47
C LYS A 14 0.45 -24.91 5.58
N ALA A 15 1.03 -23.76 5.90
CA ALA A 15 2.47 -23.65 6.08
C ALA A 15 2.99 -24.54 7.22
N LEU A 16 2.25 -24.66 8.32
CA LEU A 16 2.60 -25.57 9.41
C LEU A 16 2.54 -27.04 8.98
N ILE A 17 1.55 -27.44 8.19
CA ILE A 17 1.46 -28.79 7.62
C ILE A 17 2.62 -29.07 6.68
N ASP A 18 2.92 -28.14 5.76
CA ASP A 18 4.02 -28.28 4.79
C ASP A 18 5.38 -28.44 5.48
N LEU A 19 5.53 -27.86 6.68
CA LEU A 19 6.72 -27.97 7.53
C LEU A 19 6.68 -29.16 8.50
N GLY A 20 5.56 -29.91 8.59
CA GLY A 20 5.39 -31.02 9.53
C GLY A 20 5.30 -30.59 11.00
N LEU A 21 4.83 -29.36 11.26
CA LEU A 21 4.76 -28.74 12.59
C LEU A 21 3.31 -28.59 13.12
N ASP A 22 2.32 -29.10 12.39
CA ASP A 22 0.89 -28.89 12.67
C ASP A 22 0.41 -29.49 14.00
N THR A 23 1.10 -30.51 14.51
CA THR A 23 0.82 -31.11 15.83
C THR A 23 1.64 -30.53 16.96
N ASN A 24 2.61 -29.64 16.69
CA ASN A 24 3.48 -29.07 17.71
C ASN A 24 2.82 -27.84 18.35
N SER A 25 2.53 -27.91 19.65
CA SER A 25 1.89 -26.84 20.41
C SER A 25 2.70 -25.54 20.45
N ASP A 26 4.02 -25.63 20.29
CA ASP A 26 4.93 -24.48 20.32
C ASP A 26 4.74 -23.56 19.10
N TYR A 27 4.12 -24.06 18.03
CA TYR A 27 3.87 -23.32 16.79
C TYR A 27 2.39 -22.90 16.63
N SER A 28 1.63 -22.89 17.72
CA SER A 28 0.25 -22.42 17.73
C SER A 28 0.15 -20.92 18.03
N LEU A 29 -0.59 -20.19 17.20
CA LEU A 29 -0.84 -18.75 17.39
C LEU A 29 -2.10 -18.52 18.23
N SER A 30 -1.98 -17.59 19.18
CA SER A 30 -3.09 -17.05 19.96
C SER A 30 -4.08 -16.26 19.09
N ALA A 31 -5.26 -15.97 19.66
CA ALA A 31 -6.28 -15.19 18.97
C ALA A 31 -5.78 -13.76 18.67
N GLU A 32 -5.02 -13.18 19.59
CA GLU A 32 -4.42 -11.86 19.52
C GLU A 32 -3.40 -11.77 18.38
N GLU A 33 -2.53 -12.77 18.24
CA GLU A 33 -1.57 -12.84 17.13
C GLU A 33 -2.26 -12.93 15.78
N TYR A 34 -3.36 -13.69 15.68
CA TYR A 34 -4.15 -13.72 14.45
C TYR A 34 -4.80 -12.38 14.12
N ILE A 35 -5.22 -11.60 15.13
CA ILE A 35 -5.72 -10.24 14.91
C ILE A 35 -4.60 -9.34 14.36
N VAL A 36 -3.38 -9.45 14.89
CA VAL A 36 -2.20 -8.72 14.39
C VAL A 36 -1.92 -9.08 12.92
N LEU A 37 -1.87 -10.37 12.59
CA LEU A 37 -1.64 -10.83 11.21
C LEU A 37 -2.73 -10.35 10.25
N ARG A 38 -4.00 -10.35 10.67
CA ARG A 38 -5.11 -9.82 9.86
C ARG A 38 -4.98 -8.31 9.64
N ASN A 39 -4.54 -7.58 10.65
CA ASN A 39 -4.28 -6.15 10.50
C ASN A 39 -3.11 -5.90 9.54
N LEU A 40 -2.05 -6.71 9.59
CA LEU A 40 -0.94 -6.66 8.64
C LEU A 40 -1.40 -6.95 7.21
N ASP A 41 -2.20 -8.00 6.99
CA ASP A 41 -2.75 -8.33 5.68
C ASP A 41 -3.52 -7.14 5.09
N ARG A 42 -4.35 -6.46 5.89
CA ARG A 42 -5.07 -5.25 5.48
C ARG A 42 -4.15 -4.08 5.12
N VAL A 43 -3.11 -3.85 5.92
CA VAL A 43 -2.10 -2.79 5.66
C VAL A 43 -1.34 -3.04 4.37
N PHE A 44 -1.10 -4.31 4.02
CA PHE A 44 -0.40 -4.66 2.80
C PHE A 44 -1.26 -4.69 1.53
N GLN A 45 -2.60 -4.69 1.62
CA GLN A 45 -3.45 -4.67 0.42
C GLN A 45 -3.20 -3.45 -0.49
N PRO A 46 -3.15 -2.19 -0.01
CA PRO A 46 -2.83 -1.05 -0.86
C PRO A 46 -1.44 -1.14 -1.51
N ILE A 47 -0.46 -1.69 -0.78
CA ILE A 47 0.91 -1.84 -1.26
C ILE A 47 0.97 -2.89 -2.37
N LYS A 48 0.28 -4.02 -2.18
CA LYS A 48 0.16 -5.06 -3.21
C LYS A 48 -0.40 -4.49 -4.50
N LEU A 49 -1.52 -3.77 -4.43
CA LEU A 49 -2.15 -3.15 -5.61
C LEU A 49 -1.20 -2.15 -6.27
N ALA A 50 -0.49 -1.34 -5.48
CA ALA A 50 0.48 -0.39 -6.00
C ALA A 50 1.62 -1.10 -6.75
N VAL A 51 2.20 -2.14 -6.15
CA VAL A 51 3.26 -2.95 -6.77
C VAL A 51 2.77 -3.61 -8.06
N GLU A 52 1.56 -4.17 -8.06
CA GLU A 52 0.97 -4.78 -9.26
C GLU A 52 0.87 -3.77 -10.41
N VAL A 53 0.47 -2.52 -10.16
CA VAL A 53 0.39 -1.47 -11.19
C VAL A 53 1.78 -0.97 -11.60
N LEU A 54 2.69 -0.77 -10.65
CA LEU A 54 4.06 -0.31 -10.91
C LEU A 54 4.89 -1.33 -11.70
N CYS A 55 4.64 -2.61 -11.52
CA CYS A 55 5.35 -3.68 -12.24
C CYS A 55 4.78 -3.98 -13.62
N ARG A 56 3.72 -3.28 -14.07
CA ARG A 56 3.22 -3.44 -15.43
C ARG A 56 4.19 -2.84 -16.43
N ARG A 57 4.28 -3.46 -17.61
CA ARG A 57 5.16 -3.01 -18.70
C ARG A 57 4.79 -1.62 -19.24
N ASP A 58 3.53 -1.23 -19.13
CA ASP A 58 2.99 0.06 -19.57
C ASP A 58 3.02 1.13 -18.47
N SER A 59 3.61 0.84 -17.31
CA SER A 59 3.73 1.81 -16.22
C SER A 59 4.73 2.91 -16.60
N ASP A 60 4.23 4.14 -16.73
CA ASP A 60 5.02 5.35 -16.96
C ASP A 60 5.14 6.21 -15.68
N LEU A 61 5.90 7.30 -15.74
CA LEU A 61 6.13 8.16 -14.56
C LEU A 61 4.82 8.73 -13.98
N VAL A 62 3.87 9.10 -14.84
CA VAL A 62 2.56 9.64 -14.44
C VAL A 62 1.72 8.57 -13.73
N THR A 63 1.74 7.35 -14.26
CA THR A 63 1.07 6.18 -13.66
C THR A 63 1.70 5.85 -12.32
N ALA A 64 3.03 5.87 -12.24
CA ALA A 64 3.75 5.61 -11.00
C ALA A 64 3.40 6.63 -9.91
N GLU A 65 3.39 7.92 -10.24
CA GLU A 65 3.01 8.97 -9.30
C GLU A 65 1.57 8.82 -8.82
N THR A 66 0.61 8.64 -9.74
CA THR A 66 -0.80 8.42 -9.39
C THR A 66 -0.97 7.19 -8.48
N THR A 67 -0.20 6.13 -8.76
CA THR A 67 -0.23 4.87 -7.98
C THR A 67 0.34 5.05 -6.58
N LEU A 68 1.44 5.78 -6.44
CA LEU A 68 2.05 6.10 -5.15
C LEU A 68 1.11 6.98 -4.30
N ARG A 69 0.49 8.01 -4.91
CA ARG A 69 -0.54 8.85 -4.25
C ARG A 69 -1.70 7.99 -3.74
N PHE A 70 -2.24 7.11 -4.59
CA PHE A 70 -3.29 6.17 -4.23
C PHE A 70 -2.89 5.28 -3.04
N MET A 71 -1.68 4.70 -3.07
CA MET A 71 -1.17 3.84 -2.01
C MET A 71 -1.11 4.57 -0.68
N ILE A 72 -0.52 5.78 -0.66
CA ILE A 72 -0.40 6.60 0.55
C ILE A 72 -1.77 6.96 1.10
N ARG A 73 -2.69 7.46 0.26
CA ARG A 73 -4.05 7.81 0.68
C ARG A 73 -4.77 6.62 1.30
N LYS A 74 -4.65 5.43 0.69
CA LYS A 74 -5.27 4.21 1.21
C LYS A 74 -4.65 3.74 2.52
N LEU A 75 -3.35 3.92 2.73
CA LEU A 75 -2.71 3.64 4.02
C LEU A 75 -3.18 4.61 5.11
N GLU A 76 -3.33 5.88 4.79
CA GLU A 76 -3.81 6.93 5.71
C GLU A 76 -5.28 6.69 6.10
N GLU A 77 -6.13 6.24 5.16
CA GLU A 77 -7.54 5.88 5.39
C GLU A 77 -7.72 4.71 6.37
N LEU A 78 -6.74 3.80 6.52
CA LEU A 78 -6.89 2.61 7.38
C LEU A 78 -6.97 2.95 8.89
N MET A 79 -6.68 4.19 9.30
CA MET A 79 -6.75 4.70 10.69
C MET A 79 -6.08 3.77 11.73
N LYS A 80 -5.05 3.02 11.32
CA LYS A 80 -4.23 2.17 12.21
C LYS A 80 -2.86 2.80 12.41
N THR A 81 -2.34 2.72 13.64
CA THR A 81 -1.01 3.25 13.98
C THR A 81 0.10 2.72 13.07
N LEU A 82 0.05 1.42 12.73
CA LEU A 82 1.02 0.82 11.82
C LEU A 82 0.90 1.37 10.39
N ALA A 83 -0.32 1.49 9.87
CA ALA A 83 -0.57 2.03 8.52
C ALA A 83 -0.06 3.47 8.41
N ARG A 84 -0.31 4.29 9.44
CA ARG A 84 0.18 5.67 9.50
C ARG A 84 1.71 5.75 9.50
N LYS A 85 2.39 4.98 10.38
CA LYS A 85 3.86 4.95 10.42
C LYS A 85 4.46 4.50 9.09
N LEU A 86 3.82 3.53 8.44
CA LEU A 86 4.25 3.04 7.13
C LEU A 86 4.04 4.10 6.04
N ALA A 87 2.89 4.78 6.03
CA ALA A 87 2.62 5.90 5.13
C ALA A 87 3.66 7.02 5.30
N GLU A 88 3.93 7.44 6.54
CA GLU A 88 4.95 8.46 6.84
C GLU A 88 6.33 8.05 6.31
N SER A 89 6.75 6.80 6.57
CA SER A 89 8.04 6.30 6.08
C SER A 89 8.11 6.26 4.56
N LEU A 90 7.04 5.83 3.89
CA LEU A 90 6.97 5.80 2.43
C LEU A 90 6.98 7.21 1.84
N ARG A 91 6.25 8.16 2.45
CA ARG A 91 6.24 9.57 2.07
C ARG A 91 7.64 10.17 2.11
N SER A 92 8.41 9.92 3.18
CA SER A 92 9.82 10.37 3.26
C SER A 92 10.66 9.78 2.13
N ARG A 93 10.51 8.48 1.83
CA ARG A 93 11.28 7.82 0.77
C ARG A 93 10.91 8.27 -0.64
N ILE A 94 9.65 8.66 -0.84
CA ILE A 94 9.17 9.25 -2.10
C ILE A 94 9.76 10.65 -2.26
N ALA A 95 9.67 11.49 -1.23
CA ALA A 95 10.19 12.86 -1.26
C ALA A 95 11.70 12.93 -1.60
N GLU A 96 12.50 11.96 -1.10
CA GLU A 96 13.93 11.83 -1.44
C GLU A 96 14.23 11.55 -2.92
N ARG A 97 13.26 11.01 -3.68
CA ARG A 97 13.45 10.49 -5.04
C ARG A 97 12.60 11.20 -6.09
N GLN A 98 11.68 12.04 -5.66
CA GLN A 98 10.74 12.71 -6.54
C GLN A 98 11.45 13.77 -7.37
N THR A 99 10.97 13.95 -8.60
CA THR A 99 11.53 14.90 -9.56
C THR A 99 10.40 15.78 -10.09
N CYS A 100 10.71 17.02 -10.48
CA CYS A 100 9.75 17.92 -11.14
C CYS A 100 9.35 17.43 -12.56
N LEU A 101 9.92 16.33 -13.06
CA LEU A 101 9.57 15.82 -14.37
C LEU A 101 8.12 15.33 -14.42
N THR A 102 7.56 14.85 -13.31
CA THR A 102 6.18 14.37 -13.32
C THR A 102 5.18 15.51 -13.51
N SER A 103 5.36 16.67 -12.87
CA SER A 103 4.48 17.83 -13.04
C SER A 103 4.49 18.31 -14.49
N VAL A 104 5.66 18.38 -15.11
CA VAL A 104 5.82 18.70 -16.55
C VAL A 104 5.12 17.66 -17.44
N LEU A 105 5.29 16.37 -17.17
CA LEU A 105 4.65 15.32 -17.98
C LEU A 105 3.12 15.33 -17.83
N ILE A 106 2.59 15.61 -16.64
CA ILE A 106 1.14 15.73 -16.43
C ILE A 106 0.62 16.94 -17.20
N TYR A 107 1.26 18.11 -17.08
CA TYR A 107 0.90 19.32 -17.84
C TYR A 107 0.83 19.08 -19.35
N LEU A 108 1.86 18.43 -19.91
CA LEU A 108 1.94 18.15 -21.34
C LEU A 108 0.93 17.09 -21.83
N ARG A 109 0.57 16.14 -20.97
CA ARG A 109 -0.34 15.03 -21.31
C ARG A 109 -1.80 15.43 -21.18
N ASP A 110 -2.12 16.13 -20.09
CA ASP A 110 -3.48 16.49 -19.70
C ASP A 110 -3.45 17.73 -18.79
N TYR A 111 -3.66 18.89 -19.41
CA TYR A 111 -3.68 20.18 -18.69
C TYR A 111 -4.82 20.27 -17.67
N VAL A 112 -5.97 19.65 -17.94
CA VAL A 112 -7.11 19.69 -16.99
C VAL A 112 -6.73 18.92 -15.73
N LYS A 113 -6.17 17.72 -15.88
CA LYS A 113 -5.66 16.95 -14.75
C LYS A 113 -4.55 17.68 -14.00
N TYR A 114 -3.68 18.40 -14.71
CA TYR A 114 -2.64 19.20 -14.06
C TYR A 114 -3.22 20.24 -13.11
N GLU A 115 -4.23 21.00 -13.53
CA GLU A 115 -4.90 22.00 -12.69
C GLU A 115 -5.61 21.34 -11.50
N GLU A 116 -6.32 20.23 -11.72
CA GLU A 116 -6.96 19.47 -10.64
C GLU A 116 -5.96 18.99 -9.58
N ASP A 117 -4.83 18.43 -10.02
CA ASP A 117 -3.75 17.97 -9.13
C ASP A 117 -3.07 19.16 -8.41
N LEU A 118 -2.93 20.30 -9.09
CA LEU A 118 -2.35 21.51 -8.49
C LEU A 118 -3.19 21.99 -7.30
N GLU A 119 -4.52 21.90 -7.40
CA GLU A 119 -5.44 22.22 -6.30
C GLU A 119 -5.48 21.13 -5.22
N GLU A 120 -5.63 19.84 -5.60
CA GLU A 120 -5.76 18.73 -4.64
C GLU A 120 -4.50 18.61 -3.76
N TYR A 121 -3.31 18.76 -4.35
CA TYR A 121 -2.03 18.54 -3.68
C TYR A 121 -1.30 19.83 -3.29
N ALA A 122 -1.97 20.99 -3.34
CA ALA A 122 -1.38 22.30 -3.00
C ALA A 122 -0.71 22.33 -1.60
N ARG A 123 -1.21 21.54 -0.66
CA ARG A 123 -0.71 21.44 0.73
C ARG A 123 0.09 20.16 0.98
N ASP A 124 0.29 19.32 -0.03
CA ASP A 124 1.03 18.08 0.11
C ASP A 124 2.51 18.32 -0.19
N GLU A 125 3.35 18.35 0.84
CA GLU A 125 4.79 18.63 0.67
C GLU A 125 5.54 17.58 -0.17
N VAL A 126 4.97 16.39 -0.33
CA VAL A 126 5.54 15.33 -1.17
C VAL A 126 5.00 15.51 -2.59
N PHE A 127 3.69 15.44 -2.77
CA PHE A 127 3.07 15.39 -4.08
C PHE A 127 2.70 16.74 -4.70
N LYS A 128 3.13 17.87 -4.11
CA LYS A 128 2.91 19.20 -4.69
C LYS A 128 3.44 19.28 -6.12
N MET A 129 2.63 19.90 -6.97
CA MET A 129 3.01 20.23 -8.34
C MET A 129 3.91 21.48 -8.30
N SER A 130 5.21 21.29 -8.55
CA SER A 130 6.24 22.35 -8.57
C SER A 130 6.91 22.47 -9.94
#